data_AF-A0A8T3MHJ1-F1
#
_entry.id   AF-A0A8T3MHJ1-F1
#
_cell.length_a   1.000
_cell.length_b   1.000
_cell.length_c   1.000
_cell.angle_alpha   90.00
_cell.angle_beta   90.00
_cell.angle_gamma   90.00
#
_symmetry.space_group_name_H-M   'P 1'
#
loop_
_entity.id
_entity.type
_entity.pdbx_description
1 polymer ?
#
loop_
_entity_poly.entity_id
_entity_poly.type
_entity_poly.pdbx_seq_one_letter_code
_entity_poly.pdbx_strand_id
1 'polypeptide(L)'
;MTDEAGPRLVRTKHAELSLEQIAELLPGTGEVMQSVALCWWKCAYAARGGNWPLAAYFARRVRGLQRDLAVLRPKHRERLEEFERGVLAEVFRAIERRNADGFDRAFQSATDLANAMHVQTGHGYIRWVLPPDPPADLDLRAEVSSQT
;
A
#
# COMPACT_ATOMS: atom_id res chain seq x y z
N MET A 1 9.61 -44.42 -5.72
CA MET A 1 9.34 -44.06 -7.12
C MET A 1 8.94 -42.60 -7.13
N THR A 2 9.94 -41.72 -7.06
CA THR A 2 9.75 -40.27 -7.13
C THR A 2 9.52 -39.91 -8.58
N ASP A 3 8.36 -39.34 -8.86
CA ASP A 3 8.02 -38.78 -10.16
C ASP A 3 8.92 -37.56 -10.40
N GLU A 4 10.06 -37.77 -11.07
CA GLU A 4 10.92 -36.69 -11.59
C GLU A 4 10.33 -36.14 -12.90
N ALA A 5 9.09 -35.67 -12.85
CA ALA A 5 8.61 -34.78 -13.89
C ALA A 5 9.43 -33.47 -13.77
N GLY A 6 10.21 -33.15 -14.82
CA GLY A 6 10.96 -31.89 -14.89
C GLY A 6 10.07 -30.65 -14.65
N PRO A 7 10.67 -29.48 -14.41
CA PRO A 7 9.92 -28.29 -14.03
C PRO A 7 8.81 -27.97 -15.03
N ARG A 8 7.58 -27.78 -14.53
CA ARG A 8 6.43 -27.44 -15.37
C ARG A 8 6.67 -26.07 -16.02
N LEU A 9 6.78 -26.07 -17.35
CA LEU A 9 6.96 -24.84 -18.13
C LEU A 9 5.61 -24.22 -18.50
N VAL A 10 5.53 -22.90 -18.41
CA VAL A 10 4.41 -22.07 -18.84
C VAL A 10 4.83 -21.30 -20.08
N ARG A 11 4.11 -21.51 -21.18
CA ARG A 11 4.39 -20.85 -22.46
C ARG A 11 3.68 -19.52 -22.55
N THR A 12 4.44 -18.48 -22.91
CA THR A 12 3.93 -17.17 -23.31
C THR A 12 4.20 -16.95 -24.80
N LYS A 13 3.80 -15.79 -25.35
CA LYS A 13 4.17 -15.40 -26.72
C LYS A 13 5.67 -15.20 -26.94
N HIS A 14 6.44 -14.97 -25.87
CA HIS A 14 7.83 -14.51 -25.94
C HIS A 14 8.84 -15.53 -25.38
N ALA A 15 8.41 -16.39 -24.44
CA ALA A 15 9.28 -17.35 -23.75
C ALA A 15 8.49 -18.51 -23.13
N GLU A 16 9.19 -19.59 -22.80
CA GLU A 16 8.73 -20.64 -21.88
C GLU A 16 9.42 -20.44 -20.53
N LEU A 17 8.65 -20.32 -19.45
CA LEU A 17 9.15 -20.01 -18.11
C LEU A 17 8.75 -21.10 -17.12
N SER A 18 9.63 -21.49 -16.22
CA SER A 18 9.26 -22.33 -15.07
C SER A 18 8.50 -21.53 -14.01
N LEU A 19 7.85 -22.21 -13.08
CA LEU A 19 7.19 -21.55 -11.95
C LEU A 19 8.18 -20.79 -11.06
N GLU A 20 9.40 -21.31 -10.91
CA GLU A 20 10.49 -20.68 -10.18
C GLU A 20 10.92 -19.37 -10.84
N GLN A 21 11.09 -19.37 -12.17
CA GLN A 21 11.41 -18.15 -12.92
C GLN A 21 10.29 -17.12 -12.80
N ILE A 22 9.02 -17.55 -12.84
CA ILE A 22 7.88 -16.64 -12.62
C ILE A 22 7.90 -16.08 -11.20
N ALA A 23 8.24 -16.89 -10.19
CA ALA A 23 8.32 -16.45 -8.80
C ALA A 23 9.46 -15.44 -8.58
N GLU A 24 10.60 -15.61 -9.25
CA GLU A 24 11.73 -14.67 -9.22
C GLU A 24 11.39 -13.32 -9.86
N LEU A 25 10.45 -13.28 -10.81
CA LEU A 25 9.96 -12.06 -11.45
C LEU A 25 8.92 -11.29 -10.62
N LEU A 26 8.45 -11.83 -9.49
CA LEU A 26 7.49 -11.14 -8.64
C LEU A 26 8.13 -9.88 -8.02
N PRO A 27 7.36 -8.81 -7.81
CA PRO A 27 7.89 -7.55 -7.28
C PRO A 27 8.67 -7.75 -5.98
N GLY A 28 9.79 -7.03 -5.87
CA GLY A 28 10.54 -6.93 -4.63
C GLY A 28 9.83 -6.03 -3.61
N THR A 29 10.39 -6.00 -2.39
CA THR A 29 9.89 -5.14 -1.32
C THR A 29 9.92 -3.67 -1.72
N GLY A 30 10.95 -3.23 -2.45
CA GLY A 30 11.11 -1.85 -2.89
C GLY A 30 10.00 -1.41 -3.85
N GLU A 31 9.70 -2.21 -4.86
CA GLU A 31 8.65 -1.94 -5.86
C GLU A 31 7.27 -1.88 -5.22
N VAL A 32 6.98 -2.80 -4.29
CA VAL A 32 5.71 -2.77 -3.53
C VAL A 32 5.65 -1.52 -2.64
N MET A 33 6.74 -1.17 -1.94
CA MET A 33 6.76 0.01 -1.07
C MET A 33 6.70 1.34 -1.83
N GLN A 34 7.22 1.40 -3.06
CA GLN A 34 6.98 2.54 -3.95
C GLN A 34 5.49 2.67 -4.30
N SER A 35 4.83 1.55 -4.59
CA SER A 35 3.38 1.54 -4.85
C SER A 35 2.56 1.93 -3.62
N VAL A 36 2.99 1.50 -2.42
CA VAL A 36 2.42 1.94 -1.13
C VAL A 36 2.58 3.44 -0.97
N ALA A 37 3.78 3.97 -1.16
CA ALA A 37 4.06 5.40 -1.06
C ALA A 37 3.17 6.22 -2.00
N LEU A 38 3.02 5.79 -3.27
CA LEU A 38 2.15 6.41 -4.27
C LEU A 38 0.67 6.44 -3.84
N CYS A 39 0.16 5.35 -3.28
CA CYS A 39 -1.21 5.32 -2.78
C CYS A 39 -1.36 6.17 -1.50
N TRP A 40 -0.33 6.19 -0.65
CA TRP A 40 -0.40 6.80 0.67
C TRP A 40 -0.56 8.32 0.61
N TRP A 41 0.23 9.04 -0.17
CA TRP A 41 0.05 10.51 -0.27
C TRP A 41 -1.27 10.88 -0.96
N LYS A 42 -1.71 10.11 -1.96
CA LYS A 42 -3.01 10.33 -2.62
C LYS A 42 -4.18 10.13 -1.66
N CYS A 43 -4.06 9.19 -0.71
CA CYS A 43 -5.02 9.02 0.38
C CYS A 43 -5.18 10.32 1.21
N ALA A 44 -4.06 10.92 1.63
CA ALA A 44 -4.08 12.16 2.41
C ALA A 44 -4.76 13.31 1.66
N TYR A 45 -4.36 13.52 0.41
CA TYR A 45 -4.92 14.61 -0.39
C TYR A 45 -6.39 14.41 -0.74
N ALA A 46 -6.81 13.16 -0.99
CA ALA A 46 -8.22 12.85 -1.19
C ALA A 46 -9.06 13.14 0.06
N ALA A 47 -8.57 12.77 1.25
CA ALA A 47 -9.26 13.06 2.51
C ALA A 47 -9.36 14.57 2.77
N ARG A 48 -8.26 15.31 2.55
CA ARG A 48 -8.21 16.78 2.71
C ARG A 48 -9.08 17.54 1.71
N GLY A 49 -9.23 17.02 0.50
CA GLY A 49 -10.18 17.55 -0.49
C GLY A 49 -11.64 17.17 -0.21
N GLY A 50 -11.90 16.36 0.83
CA GLY A 50 -13.23 15.87 1.19
C GLY A 50 -13.73 14.70 0.33
N ASN A 51 -12.93 14.19 -0.58
CA ASN A 51 -13.24 13.01 -1.37
C ASN A 51 -12.95 11.72 -0.57
N TRP A 52 -13.79 11.47 0.43
CA TRP A 52 -13.70 10.32 1.32
C TRP A 52 -13.77 8.95 0.60
N PRO A 53 -14.59 8.76 -0.45
CA PRO A 53 -14.56 7.52 -1.24
C PRO A 53 -13.19 7.27 -1.89
N LEU A 54 -12.56 8.31 -2.43
CA LEU A 54 -11.22 8.22 -3.02
C LEU A 54 -10.14 7.98 -1.95
N ALA A 55 -10.24 8.63 -0.78
CA ALA A 55 -9.37 8.35 0.36
C ALA A 55 -9.49 6.87 0.79
N ALA A 56 -10.72 6.36 0.91
CA ALA A 56 -10.98 4.97 1.25
C ALA A 56 -10.41 4.00 0.20
N TYR A 57 -10.51 4.35 -1.09
CA TYR A 57 -9.89 3.60 -2.17
C TYR A 57 -8.38 3.48 -1.98
N PHE A 58 -7.68 4.59 -1.77
CA PHE A 58 -6.23 4.57 -1.60
C PHE A 58 -5.78 3.89 -0.30
N ALA A 59 -6.51 4.05 0.81
CA ALA A 59 -6.25 3.29 2.04
C ALA A 59 -6.39 1.77 1.82
N ARG A 60 -7.42 1.33 1.08
CA ARG A 60 -7.57 -0.09 0.69
C ARG A 60 -6.45 -0.57 -0.22
N ARG A 61 -5.96 0.27 -1.14
CA ARG A 61 -4.80 -0.05 -1.99
C ARG A 61 -3.54 -0.25 -1.15
N VAL A 62 -3.27 0.62 -0.18
CA VAL A 62 -2.14 0.45 0.77
C VAL A 62 -2.24 -0.87 1.52
N ARG A 63 -3.42 -1.18 2.10
CA ARG A 63 -3.65 -2.46 2.78
C ARG A 63 -3.43 -3.66 1.86
N GLY A 64 -3.96 -3.62 0.64
CA GLY A 64 -3.80 -4.69 -0.35
C GLY A 64 -2.33 -4.96 -0.67
N LEU A 65 -1.58 -3.91 -0.98
CA LEU A 65 -0.15 -4.01 -1.28
C LEU A 65 0.67 -4.56 -0.11
N GLN A 66 0.35 -4.15 1.12
CA GLN A 66 1.00 -4.70 2.32
C GLN A 66 0.68 -6.17 2.54
N ARG A 67 -0.56 -6.60 2.30
CA ARG A 67 -0.95 -8.02 2.36
C ARG A 67 -0.26 -8.85 1.28
N ASP A 68 -0.15 -8.32 0.06
CA ASP A 68 0.61 -8.96 -1.02
C ASP A 68 2.08 -9.10 -0.62
N LEU A 69 2.70 -8.06 -0.05
CA LEU A 69 4.06 -8.15 0.44
C LEU A 69 4.22 -9.19 1.56
N ALA A 70 3.25 -9.31 2.46
CA ALA A 70 3.27 -10.34 3.51
C ALA A 70 3.26 -11.77 2.94
N VAL A 71 2.61 -11.97 1.79
CA VAL A 71 2.66 -13.24 1.03
C VAL A 71 4.02 -13.41 0.35
N LEU A 72 4.48 -12.40 -0.39
CA LEU A 72 5.72 -12.45 -1.16
C LEU A 72 6.97 -12.53 -0.29
N ARG A 73 6.95 -11.93 0.90
CA ARG A 73 8.08 -11.82 1.82
C ARG A 73 7.61 -12.10 3.27
N PRO A 74 7.38 -13.37 3.63
CA PRO A 74 6.80 -13.74 4.93
C PRO A 74 7.55 -13.21 6.16
N LYS A 75 8.84 -12.91 6.04
CA LYS A 75 9.64 -12.26 7.10
C LYS A 75 9.08 -10.91 7.58
N HIS A 76 8.22 -10.26 6.79
CA HIS A 76 7.58 -8.99 7.14
C HIS A 76 6.13 -9.15 7.60
N ARG A 77 5.55 -10.36 7.52
CA ARG A 77 4.12 -10.61 7.71
C ARG A 77 3.59 -10.09 9.03
N GLU A 78 4.15 -10.56 10.14
CA GLU A 78 3.68 -10.21 11.49
C GLU A 78 3.63 -8.69 11.69
N ARG A 79 4.73 -8.01 11.35
CA ARG A 79 4.85 -6.55 11.44
C ARG A 79 3.82 -5.81 10.56
N LEU A 80 3.57 -6.29 9.35
CA LEU A 80 2.59 -5.68 8.45
C LEU A 80 1.16 -5.90 8.96
N GLU A 81 0.87 -7.07 9.53
CA GLU A 81 -0.43 -7.34 10.14
C GLU A 81 -0.65 -6.53 11.42
N GLU A 82 0.38 -6.28 12.22
CA GLU A 82 0.33 -5.36 13.36
C GLU A 82 0.09 -3.91 12.92
N PHE A 83 0.81 -3.44 11.89
CA PHE A 83 0.59 -2.13 11.28
C PHE A 83 -0.87 -1.99 10.81
N GLU A 84 -1.40 -3.04 10.17
CA GLU A 84 -2.78 -3.08 9.69
C GLU A 84 -3.80 -3.00 10.84
N ARG A 85 -3.66 -3.86 11.86
CA ARG A 85 -4.58 -3.92 13.00
C ARG A 85 -4.50 -2.68 13.91
N GLY A 86 -3.35 -2.02 13.94
CA GLY A 86 -3.11 -0.82 14.72
C GLY A 86 -3.38 0.46 13.93
N VAL A 87 -2.31 1.14 13.52
CA VAL A 87 -2.37 2.50 12.96
C VAL A 87 -3.22 2.61 11.69
N LEU A 88 -3.20 1.60 10.82
CA LEU A 88 -3.99 1.64 9.59
C LEU A 88 -5.50 1.47 9.86
N ALA A 89 -5.87 0.72 10.90
CA ALA A 89 -7.27 0.59 11.32
C ALA A 89 -7.84 1.94 11.78
N GLU A 90 -7.06 2.76 12.48
CA GLU A 90 -7.48 4.12 12.88
C GLU A 90 -7.68 5.04 11.67
N VAL A 91 -6.85 4.90 10.62
CA VAL A 91 -7.03 5.63 9.36
C VAL A 91 -8.36 5.25 8.71
N PHE A 92 -8.69 3.96 8.63
CA PHE A 92 -9.99 3.50 8.12
C PHE A 92 -11.16 4.05 8.93
N ARG A 93 -11.09 4.01 10.27
CA ARG A 93 -12.14 4.58 11.13
C ARG A 93 -12.33 6.08 10.92
N ALA A 94 -11.25 6.83 10.73
CA ALA A 94 -11.33 8.26 10.46
C ALA A 94 -11.96 8.55 9.09
N ILE A 95 -11.61 7.78 8.06
CA ILE A 95 -12.22 7.87 6.73
C ILE A 95 -13.71 7.54 6.78
N GLU A 96 -14.10 6.45 7.45
CA GLU A 96 -15.50 6.04 7.60
C GLU A 96 -16.35 7.12 8.28
N ARG A 97 -15.78 7.76 9.32
CA ARG A 97 -16.42 8.85 10.06
C ARG A 97 -16.30 10.21 9.38
N ARG A 98 -15.61 10.31 8.24
CA ARG A 98 -15.28 11.57 7.56
C ARG A 98 -14.66 12.62 8.51
N ASN A 99 -13.86 12.14 9.45
CA ASN A 99 -13.28 12.93 10.52
C ASN A 99 -11.91 13.45 10.08
N ALA A 100 -11.85 14.70 9.61
CA ALA A 100 -10.61 15.32 9.11
C ALA A 100 -9.50 15.33 10.16
N ASP A 101 -9.75 15.85 11.36
CA ASP A 101 -8.75 15.92 12.42
C ASP A 101 -8.30 14.54 12.89
N GLY A 102 -9.25 13.60 12.99
CA GLY A 102 -8.96 12.21 13.29
C GLY A 102 -8.11 11.55 12.22
N PHE A 103 -8.37 11.88 10.95
CA PHE A 103 -7.62 11.37 9.81
C PHE A 103 -6.20 11.88 9.82
N ASP A 104 -5.97 13.18 9.96
CA ASP A 104 -4.61 13.74 9.97
C ASP A 104 -3.75 13.16 11.11
N ARG A 105 -4.32 12.97 12.31
CA ARG A 105 -3.61 12.31 13.42
C ARG A 105 -3.28 10.85 13.13
N ALA A 106 -4.24 10.09 12.61
CA ALA A 106 -4.05 8.67 12.29
C ALA A 106 -3.05 8.50 11.14
N PHE A 107 -3.15 9.33 10.11
CA PHE A 107 -2.23 9.37 8.98
C PHE A 107 -0.80 9.68 9.42
N GLN A 108 -0.61 10.68 10.28
CA GLN A 108 0.70 11.02 10.82
C GLN A 108 1.27 9.86 11.64
N SER A 109 0.46 9.27 12.54
CA SER A 109 0.88 8.13 13.38
C SER A 109 1.31 6.92 12.53
N ALA A 110 0.55 6.61 11.47
CA ALA A 110 0.89 5.55 10.54
C ALA A 110 2.17 5.85 9.75
N THR A 111 2.36 7.10 9.33
CA THR A 111 3.58 7.54 8.64
C THR A 111 4.81 7.45 9.54
N ASP A 112 4.69 7.85 10.80
CA ASP A 112 5.79 7.80 11.77
C ASP A 112 6.18 6.36 12.09
N LEU A 113 5.19 5.47 12.28
CA LEU A 113 5.47 4.05 12.48
C LEU A 113 6.12 3.42 11.25
N ALA A 114 5.66 3.74 10.03
CA ALA A 114 6.27 3.25 8.80
C ALA A 114 7.74 3.70 8.67
N ASN A 115 8.02 4.97 8.97
CA ASN A 115 9.39 5.49 8.99
C ASN A 115 10.26 4.80 10.06
N ALA A 116 9.71 4.51 11.25
CA ALA A 116 10.41 3.73 12.28
C ALA A 116 10.68 2.29 11.82
N MET A 117 9.75 1.67 11.09
CA MET A 117 9.94 0.33 10.51
C MET A 117 11.04 0.31 9.44
N HIS A 118 11.19 1.37 8.64
CA HIS A 118 12.32 1.48 7.73
C HIS A 118 13.66 1.46 8.47
N VAL A 119 13.78 2.19 9.59
CA VAL A 119 14.98 2.14 10.44
C VAL A 119 15.24 0.73 10.97
N GLN A 120 14.22 0.09 11.55
CA GLN A 120 14.34 -1.25 12.15
C GLN A 120 14.72 -2.34 11.14
N THR A 121 14.45 -2.12 9.85
CA THR A 121 14.77 -3.07 8.77
C THR A 121 16.08 -2.75 8.06
N GLY A 122 16.87 -1.80 8.57
CA GLY A 122 18.17 -1.40 7.98
C GLY A 122 18.07 -0.37 6.86
N HIS A 123 16.89 0.18 6.62
CA HIS A 123 16.60 1.15 5.55
C HIS A 123 16.34 2.55 6.12
N GLY A 124 17.05 2.96 7.18
CA GLY A 124 16.82 4.25 7.85
C GLY A 124 17.02 5.49 6.96
N TYR A 125 17.70 5.34 5.83
CA TYR A 125 17.82 6.37 4.79
C TYR A 125 16.51 6.60 4.01
N ILE A 126 15.52 5.70 4.12
CA ILE A 126 14.18 5.86 3.56
C ILE A 126 13.30 6.56 4.59
N ARG A 127 13.41 7.88 4.66
CA ARG A 127 12.45 8.73 5.38
C ARG A 127 11.41 9.24 4.41
N TRP A 128 10.22 8.67 4.47
CA TRP A 128 9.09 9.15 3.67
C TRP A 128 8.56 10.47 4.24
N VAL A 129 8.26 11.40 3.34
CA VAL A 129 7.61 12.68 3.65
C VAL A 129 6.45 12.89 2.69
N LEU A 130 5.40 13.56 3.14
CA LEU A 130 4.26 13.92 2.30
C LEU A 130 4.70 15.02 1.33
N PRO A 131 4.59 14.84 -0.01
CA PRO A 131 4.82 15.92 -0.96
C PRO A 131 3.94 17.13 -0.64
N PRO A 132 4.44 18.37 -0.75
CA PRO A 132 3.68 19.56 -0.34
C PRO A 132 2.54 19.92 -1.30
N ASP A 133 2.65 19.50 -2.56
CA ASP A 133 1.65 19.76 -3.59
C ASP A 133 0.71 18.55 -3.76
N PRO A 134 -0.60 18.76 -3.97
CA PRO A 134 -1.55 17.69 -4.25
C PRO A 134 -1.29 17.04 -5.62
N PRO A 135 -1.78 15.80 -5.84
CA PRO A 135 -1.73 15.16 -7.16
C PRO A 135 -2.49 15.97 -8.21
N ALA A 136 -1.81 16.29 -9.32
CA ALA A 136 -2.41 16.97 -10.45
C ALA A 136 -3.22 16.05 -11.37
N ASP A 137 -3.11 14.73 -11.19
CA ASP A 137 -3.76 13.71 -12.03
C ASP A 137 -5.16 13.30 -11.53
N LEU A 138 -5.66 13.89 -10.45
CA LEU A 138 -6.93 13.52 -9.81
C LEU A 138 -7.74 14.74 -9.38
N ASP A 139 -9.07 14.66 -9.51
CA ASP A 139 -9.97 15.60 -8.82
C ASP A 139 -10.18 15.14 -7.37
N LEU A 140 -9.71 15.98 -6.45
CA LEU A 140 -9.71 15.69 -5.02
C LEU A 140 -10.94 16.21 -4.31
N ARG A 141 -11.79 16.98 -4.99
CA ARG A 141 -12.98 17.58 -4.38
C ARG A 141 -14.01 16.49 -4.09
N ALA A 142 -14.76 16.67 -3.01
CA ALA A 142 -15.96 15.87 -2.79
C ALA A 142 -16.87 15.93 -4.03
N GLU A 143 -17.43 14.78 -4.44
CA GLU A 143 -18.46 14.79 -5.47
C GLU A 143 -19.61 15.68 -4.99
N VAL A 144 -19.92 16.71 -5.77
CA VAL A 144 -21.14 17.47 -5.58
C VAL A 144 -22.26 16.56 -6.08
N SER A 145 -23.06 16.02 -5.16
CA SER A 145 -24.25 15.27 -5.57
C SER A 145 -25.18 16.23 -6.30
N SER A 146 -25.20 16.14 -7.63
CA SER A 146 -26.24 16.72 -8.46
C SER A 146 -27.54 15.98 -8.17
N GLN A 147 -28.25 16.38 -7.11
CA GLN A 147 -29.65 16.00 -6.97
C GLN A 147 -30.42 16.73 -8.07
N THR A 148 -30.85 15.98 -9.09
CA THR A 148 -31.93 16.38 -10.00
C THR A 148 -33.13 15.52 -9.68
#